data_AF-A0A928MER1-F1
#
_entry.id   AF-A0A928MER1-F1
#
_cell.length_a   1.000
_cell.length_b   1.000
_cell.length_c   1.000
_cell.angle_alpha   90.00
_cell.angle_beta   90.00
_cell.angle_gamma   90.00
#
_symmetry.space_group_name_H-M   'P 1'
#
loop_
_entity.id
_entity.type
_entity.pdbx_description
1 polymer ?
#
loop_
_entity_poly.entity_id
_entity_poly.type
_entity_poly.pdbx_seq_one_letter_code
_entity_poly.pdbx_strand_id
1 'polypeptide(L)'
;MKKVLSALLAAALIFSLAACGMGQHGGDEQGDLPGNAELSEPASDPSEESNVPSPPPRGTGPSRLGPQPPVLKIHDSSCMGIEANVGTYSWTYNNWDGTWTSVEADSSHPLERQEFLTPMTTADATVELYFDVQPQQFTVRCWSDACWGMMDTLEGAAQWEGNTLELREGGFIYEVIAEWTGEDLTSGGTVSYAFYVVRDLHLHMSALRPETVEDPVSGFCGNTMTTVHLDGQDYAFAGSDSVSLTAILINLQYDPNKICNCMPEFSVSTEDGTKYGVNLSECYVRCDDGQADLTVEQIHRIREILENQT
;
A
#
# COMPACT_ATOMS: atom_id res chain seq x y z
N MET A 1 -0.60 -33.41 2.70
CA MET A 1 -0.56 -32.04 2.13
C MET A 1 0.67 -31.33 2.67
N LYS A 2 1.86 -31.65 2.11
CA LYS A 2 3.18 -31.26 2.65
C LYS A 2 4.14 -30.77 1.54
N LYS A 3 3.61 -30.26 0.42
CA LYS A 3 4.42 -30.02 -0.79
C LYS A 3 4.10 -28.75 -1.60
N VAL A 4 3.40 -27.76 -1.04
CA VAL A 4 3.05 -26.54 -1.81
C VAL A 4 3.66 -25.25 -1.25
N LEU A 5 4.22 -25.24 -0.04
CA LEU A 5 4.70 -24.00 0.58
C LEU A 5 6.19 -23.66 0.33
N SER A 6 6.93 -24.45 -0.43
CA SER A 6 8.39 -24.31 -0.56
C SER A 6 8.86 -23.47 -1.75
N ALA A 7 7.99 -22.64 -2.36
CA ALA A 7 8.29 -22.00 -3.65
C ALA A 7 8.28 -20.46 -3.68
N LEU A 8 8.06 -19.76 -2.56
CA LEU A 8 7.96 -18.28 -2.56
C LEU A 8 9.10 -17.53 -1.86
N LEU A 9 10.14 -18.19 -1.37
CA LEU A 9 11.32 -17.53 -0.80
C LEU A 9 12.62 -18.05 -1.43
N ALA A 10 12.80 -17.86 -2.73
CA ALA A 10 14.10 -17.97 -3.38
C ALA A 10 14.07 -17.36 -4.80
N ALA A 11 14.05 -16.04 -4.92
CA ALA A 11 14.37 -15.38 -6.18
C ALA A 11 14.78 -13.91 -5.97
N ALA A 12 15.99 -13.68 -5.47
CA ALA A 12 16.75 -12.47 -5.78
C ALA A 12 18.24 -12.80 -5.66
N LEU A 13 19.04 -12.29 -6.60
CA LEU A 13 20.51 -12.38 -6.75
C LEU A 13 20.98 -13.66 -7.51
N ILE A 14 21.73 -13.63 -8.64
CA ILE A 14 22.59 -12.61 -9.26
C ILE A 14 22.85 -12.94 -10.76
N PHE A 15 23.25 -11.90 -11.51
CA PHE A 15 24.31 -11.82 -12.55
C PHE A 15 23.92 -11.59 -14.01
N SER A 16 24.12 -10.32 -14.41
CA SER A 16 24.51 -9.86 -15.73
C SER A 16 25.73 -10.62 -16.26
N LEU A 17 25.69 -11.05 -17.51
CA LEU A 17 26.84 -11.08 -18.43
C LEU A 17 26.32 -11.16 -19.88
N ALA A 18 26.85 -10.26 -20.70
CA ALA A 18 26.56 -10.11 -22.12
C ALA A 18 27.15 -11.25 -22.98
N ALA A 19 26.47 -11.58 -24.07
CA ALA A 19 27.12 -12.03 -25.30
C ALA A 19 26.20 -11.84 -26.52
N CYS A 20 26.83 -11.41 -27.60
CA CYS A 20 26.27 -10.96 -28.88
C CYS A 20 25.79 -12.11 -29.79
N GLY A 21 24.97 -11.76 -30.79
CA GLY A 21 25.12 -12.33 -32.14
C GLY A 21 23.84 -12.63 -32.92
N MET A 22 23.56 -11.81 -33.96
CA MET A 22 23.15 -12.09 -35.36
C MET A 22 22.00 -13.10 -35.62
N GLY A 23 21.06 -12.95 -36.56
CA GLY A 23 20.82 -12.05 -37.70
C GLY A 23 19.44 -12.40 -38.33
N GLN A 24 18.73 -11.43 -38.93
CA GLN A 24 18.49 -11.24 -40.38
C GLN A 24 17.30 -11.98 -41.05
N HIS A 25 16.61 -11.20 -41.91
CA HIS A 25 15.67 -11.50 -43.01
C HIS A 25 14.25 -11.96 -42.66
N GLY A 26 13.14 -11.34 -43.12
CA GLY A 26 12.77 -10.84 -44.47
C GLY A 26 11.76 -11.84 -45.06
N GLY A 27 10.66 -11.58 -45.75
CA GLY A 27 9.92 -10.47 -46.32
C GLY A 27 8.82 -11.13 -47.21
N ASP A 28 7.66 -10.48 -47.35
CA ASP A 28 6.60 -10.59 -48.38
C ASP A 28 6.09 -11.95 -48.90
N GLU A 29 4.75 -12.12 -48.94
CA GLU A 29 4.04 -12.31 -50.23
C GLU A 29 2.52 -12.10 -50.11
N GLN A 30 1.99 -11.52 -51.19
CA GLN A 30 0.64 -11.01 -51.42
C GLN A 30 0.04 -11.83 -52.57
N GLY A 31 -1.25 -12.18 -52.52
CA GLY A 31 -1.90 -12.96 -53.58
C GLY A 31 -3.40 -12.66 -53.70
N ASP A 32 -3.77 -11.97 -54.78
CA ASP A 32 -5.11 -11.61 -55.24
C ASP A 32 -5.91 -12.81 -55.85
N LEU A 33 -7.23 -12.83 -55.57
CA LEU A 33 -8.47 -13.02 -56.41
C LEU A 33 -8.46 -13.95 -57.68
N PRO A 34 -9.59 -14.28 -58.38
CA PRO A 34 -11.00 -13.79 -58.32
C PRO A 34 -12.13 -14.85 -58.51
N GLY A 35 -13.41 -14.42 -58.53
CA GLY A 35 -14.38 -14.92 -59.54
C GLY A 35 -15.81 -15.34 -59.13
N ASN A 36 -16.75 -14.39 -59.23
CA ASN A 36 -18.18 -14.41 -59.66
C ASN A 36 -19.03 -15.71 -59.71
N ALA A 37 -20.29 -15.63 -59.24
CA ALA A 37 -21.52 -15.56 -60.08
C ALA A 37 -22.84 -15.76 -59.29
N GLU A 38 -23.87 -15.00 -59.70
CA GLU A 38 -25.29 -14.97 -59.27
C GLU A 38 -26.09 -16.28 -59.49
N LEU A 39 -27.14 -16.54 -58.68
CA LEU A 39 -28.58 -16.49 -59.09
C LEU A 39 -29.55 -17.01 -57.98
N SER A 40 -30.53 -16.16 -57.64
CA SER A 40 -31.99 -16.39 -57.44
C SER A 40 -32.59 -17.37 -56.40
N GLU A 41 -33.55 -16.82 -55.63
CA GLU A 41 -34.44 -17.41 -54.61
C GLU A 41 -35.49 -18.42 -55.16
N PRO A 42 -36.27 -19.15 -54.31
CA PRO A 42 -37.45 -18.54 -53.67
C PRO A 42 -37.84 -19.02 -52.24
N ALA A 43 -38.62 -18.14 -51.61
CA ALA A 43 -39.38 -18.17 -50.35
C ALA A 43 -39.75 -19.51 -49.66
N SER A 44 -39.59 -19.53 -48.33
CA SER A 44 -40.39 -20.30 -47.36
C SER A 44 -40.22 -19.70 -45.95
N ASP A 45 -41.28 -19.11 -45.40
CA ASP A 45 -41.51 -18.88 -43.95
C ASP A 45 -42.80 -19.67 -43.63
N PRO A 46 -43.09 -20.22 -42.43
CA PRO A 46 -42.59 -19.77 -41.13
C PRO A 46 -42.31 -20.84 -40.06
N SER A 47 -41.43 -20.51 -39.11
CA SER A 47 -41.55 -21.01 -37.73
C SER A 47 -40.82 -20.08 -36.76
N GLU A 48 -41.59 -19.56 -35.80
CA GLU A 48 -41.22 -18.68 -34.70
C GLU A 48 -39.93 -19.11 -33.99
N GLU A 49 -38.89 -18.30 -34.11
CA GLU A 49 -37.76 -18.30 -33.19
C GLU A 49 -37.93 -17.14 -32.20
N SER A 50 -37.97 -17.51 -30.92
CA SER A 50 -38.11 -16.62 -29.79
C SER A 50 -37.02 -15.55 -29.77
N ASN A 51 -37.40 -14.31 -30.02
CA ASN A 51 -36.52 -13.17 -29.91
C ASN A 51 -36.34 -12.81 -28.44
N VAL A 52 -35.43 -13.50 -27.74
CA VAL A 52 -34.93 -13.04 -26.43
C VAL A 52 -33.89 -11.96 -26.73
N PRO A 53 -34.10 -10.69 -26.34
CA PRO A 53 -33.09 -9.67 -26.55
C PRO A 53 -31.85 -10.04 -25.77
N SER A 54 -30.70 -10.08 -26.44
CA SER A 54 -29.40 -10.13 -25.79
C SER A 54 -29.31 -9.03 -24.73
N PRO A 55 -28.81 -9.30 -23.52
CA PRO A 55 -28.64 -8.27 -22.51
C PRO A 55 -27.73 -7.17 -23.07
N PRO A 56 -28.04 -5.88 -22.83
CA PRO A 56 -27.18 -4.80 -23.29
C PRO A 56 -25.78 -4.97 -22.70
N PRO A 57 -24.73 -4.53 -23.42
CA PRO A 57 -23.38 -4.51 -22.87
C PRO A 57 -23.41 -3.80 -21.51
N ARG A 58 -22.81 -4.46 -20.52
CA ARG A 58 -22.73 -3.98 -19.13
C ARG A 58 -22.10 -2.58 -19.17
N GLY A 59 -22.90 -1.59 -18.79
CA GLY A 59 -22.67 -0.19 -19.16
C GLY A 59 -21.34 0.39 -18.67
N THR A 60 -20.59 0.97 -19.59
CA THR A 60 -19.79 2.17 -19.35
C THR A 60 -20.73 3.37 -19.39
N GLY A 61 -21.52 3.57 -18.33
CA GLY A 61 -22.15 4.86 -18.10
C GLY A 61 -21.10 5.87 -17.62
N PRO A 62 -21.27 7.18 -17.88
CA PRO A 62 -20.40 8.18 -17.28
C PRO A 62 -20.42 8.00 -15.76
N SER A 63 -19.24 7.93 -15.15
CA SER A 63 -19.07 7.85 -13.69
C SER A 63 -19.90 8.96 -13.05
N ARG A 64 -21.01 8.59 -12.42
CA ARG A 64 -21.93 9.54 -11.80
C ARG A 64 -21.28 10.06 -10.53
N LEU A 65 -20.68 11.23 -10.65
CA LEU A 65 -20.22 11.99 -9.51
C LEU A 65 -21.42 12.39 -8.65
N GLY A 66 -21.24 12.30 -7.33
CA GLY A 66 -22.27 12.61 -6.34
C GLY A 66 -22.22 14.06 -5.85
N PRO A 67 -22.99 14.39 -4.81
CA PRO A 67 -22.98 15.73 -4.22
C PRO A 67 -21.69 16.07 -3.47
N GLN A 68 -20.83 15.06 -3.22
CA GLN A 68 -19.53 15.22 -2.59
C GLN A 68 -18.41 15.01 -3.62
N PRO A 69 -17.29 15.74 -3.47
CA PRO A 69 -16.04 15.44 -4.16
C PRO A 69 -15.62 13.96 -4.07
N PRO A 70 -14.92 13.42 -5.08
CA PRO A 70 -14.30 12.11 -5.00
C PRO A 70 -13.29 11.99 -3.85
N VAL A 71 -13.07 10.77 -3.38
CA VAL A 71 -12.04 10.46 -2.37
C VAL A 71 -10.71 10.21 -3.07
N LEU A 72 -9.62 10.69 -2.47
CA LEU A 72 -8.24 10.37 -2.85
C LEU A 72 -7.62 9.47 -1.77
N LYS A 73 -7.04 8.35 -2.21
CA LYS A 73 -6.27 7.41 -1.38
C LYS A 73 -4.84 7.34 -1.89
N ILE A 74 -3.90 7.14 -0.98
CA ILE A 74 -2.46 7.06 -1.26
C ILE A 74 -2.01 5.66 -0.91
N HIS A 75 -1.57 4.88 -1.89
CA HIS A 75 -1.07 3.52 -1.67
C HIS A 75 0.44 3.46 -1.90
N ASP A 76 1.14 2.78 -1.02
CA ASP A 76 2.49 2.29 -1.30
C ASP A 76 2.44 0.86 -1.88
N SER A 77 3.61 0.25 -2.06
CA SER A 77 3.75 -1.12 -2.59
C SER A 77 3.11 -2.19 -1.70
N SER A 78 2.86 -1.90 -0.42
CA SER A 78 2.16 -2.82 0.49
C SER A 78 0.64 -2.79 0.32
N CYS A 79 0.12 -1.84 -0.48
CA CYS A 79 -1.31 -1.54 -0.61
C CYS A 79 -1.99 -1.09 0.69
N MET A 80 -1.25 -0.84 1.78
CA MET A 80 -1.76 -0.22 3.00
C MET A 80 -1.75 1.30 2.82
N GLY A 81 -2.83 1.85 2.31
CA GLY A 81 -2.92 3.29 2.05
C GLY A 81 -3.60 4.11 3.13
N ILE A 82 -3.42 5.43 3.03
CA ILE A 82 -4.19 6.43 3.78
C ILE A 82 -5.18 7.15 2.89
N GLU A 83 -6.26 7.66 3.48
CA GLU A 83 -7.16 8.59 2.82
C GLU A 83 -6.63 10.02 3.00
N ALA A 84 -6.61 10.80 1.91
CA ALA A 84 -6.20 12.20 1.97
C ALA A 84 -7.26 13.05 2.68
N ASN A 85 -6.82 14.03 3.45
CA ASN A 85 -7.71 15.01 4.05
C ASN A 85 -8.25 15.97 2.99
N VAL A 86 -9.57 16.10 2.86
CA VAL A 86 -10.20 17.06 1.95
C VAL A 86 -10.05 18.48 2.49
N GLY A 87 -9.49 19.36 1.67
CA GLY A 87 -9.31 20.78 1.93
C GLY A 87 -10.35 21.65 1.25
N THR A 88 -9.92 22.83 0.79
CA THR A 88 -10.78 23.78 0.09
C THR A 88 -11.31 23.18 -1.19
N TYR A 89 -12.60 23.35 -1.47
CA TYR A 89 -13.19 22.91 -2.72
C TYR A 89 -14.35 23.78 -3.19
N SER A 90 -14.50 23.82 -4.51
CA SER A 90 -15.68 24.31 -5.22
C SER A 90 -16.28 23.14 -5.96
N TRP A 91 -17.52 22.77 -5.65
CA TRP A 91 -18.18 21.60 -6.24
C TRP A 91 -19.59 21.92 -6.70
N THR A 92 -19.90 21.61 -7.95
CA THR A 92 -21.22 21.82 -8.54
C THR A 92 -21.80 20.49 -8.98
N TYR A 93 -23.08 20.25 -8.69
CA TYR A 93 -23.77 19.04 -9.11
C TYR A 93 -25.22 19.30 -9.51
N ASN A 94 -25.72 18.48 -10.44
CA ASN A 94 -27.08 18.54 -10.94
C ASN A 94 -28.03 17.84 -9.96
N ASN A 95 -29.12 18.50 -9.59
CA ASN A 95 -30.15 17.95 -8.69
C ASN A 95 -31.16 17.03 -9.40
N TRP A 96 -31.05 16.90 -10.72
CA TRP A 96 -31.93 16.13 -11.60
C TRP A 96 -33.38 16.63 -11.70
N ASP A 97 -33.66 17.80 -11.13
CA ASP A 97 -34.94 18.53 -11.23
C ASP A 97 -34.84 19.75 -12.16
N GLY A 98 -33.76 19.85 -12.93
CA GLY A 98 -33.44 21.00 -13.77
C GLY A 98 -32.69 22.12 -13.06
N THR A 99 -32.39 21.96 -11.76
CA THR A 99 -31.56 22.91 -10.99
C THR A 99 -30.17 22.34 -10.70
N TRP A 100 -29.26 23.24 -10.36
CA TRP A 100 -27.88 22.93 -9.98
C TRP A 100 -27.60 23.48 -8.59
N THR A 101 -26.81 22.73 -7.81
CA THR A 101 -26.30 23.17 -6.52
C THR A 101 -24.79 23.37 -6.63
N SER A 102 -24.28 24.47 -6.10
CA SER A 102 -22.85 24.71 -5.92
C SER A 102 -22.51 24.81 -4.44
N VAL A 103 -21.40 24.21 -4.06
CA VAL A 103 -20.87 24.18 -2.70
C VAL A 103 -19.46 24.76 -2.73
N GLU A 104 -19.23 25.76 -1.90
CA GLU A 104 -17.90 26.32 -1.63
C GLU A 104 -17.55 25.98 -0.18
N ALA A 105 -16.44 25.28 0.01
CA ALA A 105 -15.93 24.93 1.32
C ALA A 105 -14.50 25.46 1.45
N ASP A 106 -14.27 26.25 2.49
CA ASP A 106 -12.95 26.77 2.83
C ASP A 106 -12.28 25.86 3.87
N SER A 107 -10.95 25.77 3.81
CA SER A 107 -10.16 25.06 4.80
C SER A 107 -8.80 25.76 5.00
N SER A 108 -8.17 25.56 6.16
CA SER A 108 -6.88 26.17 6.52
C SER A 108 -5.76 25.74 5.57
N HIS A 109 -4.62 26.42 5.52
CA HIS A 109 -3.52 25.98 4.66
C HIS A 109 -3.02 24.57 5.07
N PRO A 110 -2.55 23.68 4.16
CA PRO A 110 -2.05 22.35 4.53
C PRO A 110 -1.03 22.37 5.68
N LEU A 111 -0.11 23.34 5.68
CA LEU A 111 0.88 23.55 6.76
C LEU A 111 0.30 23.96 8.13
N GLU A 112 -0.99 24.26 8.23
CA GLU A 112 -1.66 24.57 9.51
C GLU A 112 -2.49 23.39 10.02
N ARG A 113 -2.52 22.27 9.29
CA ARG A 113 -3.39 21.12 9.59
C ARG A 113 -2.66 19.92 10.19
N GLN A 114 -1.53 20.14 10.85
CA GLN A 114 -0.70 19.04 11.39
C GLN A 114 -1.51 18.06 12.25
N GLU A 115 -2.47 18.55 13.05
CA GLU A 115 -3.31 17.71 13.92
C GLU A 115 -4.30 16.80 13.18
N PHE A 116 -4.57 17.06 11.89
CA PHE A 116 -5.51 16.31 11.06
C PHE A 116 -4.82 15.40 10.05
N LEU A 117 -3.50 15.51 9.90
CA LEU A 117 -2.72 14.77 8.91
C LEU A 117 -2.00 13.61 9.60
N THR A 118 -2.64 12.45 9.61
CA THR A 118 -2.03 11.21 10.09
C THR A 118 -0.84 10.84 9.19
N PRO A 119 0.37 10.68 9.74
CA PRO A 119 1.54 10.28 8.96
C PRO A 119 1.36 8.88 8.37
N MET A 120 1.59 8.76 7.07
CA MET A 120 1.92 7.48 6.44
C MET A 120 3.45 7.35 6.42
N THR A 121 3.99 6.29 7.02
CA THR A 121 5.44 5.99 6.91
C THR A 121 5.64 4.91 5.86
N THR A 122 6.58 5.11 4.94
CA THR A 122 6.91 4.12 3.92
C THR A 122 8.40 4.22 3.52
N ALA A 123 8.99 3.11 3.12
CA ALA A 123 10.34 3.08 2.55
C ALA A 123 10.34 3.35 1.02
N ASP A 124 9.17 3.31 0.41
CA ASP A 124 9.02 3.41 -1.04
C ASP A 124 9.50 4.76 -1.56
N ALA A 125 10.09 4.75 -2.75
CA ALA A 125 10.45 5.97 -3.46
C ALA A 125 9.24 6.63 -4.13
N THR A 126 8.15 5.91 -4.29
CA THR A 126 6.96 6.34 -5.02
C THR A 126 5.69 5.82 -4.35
N VAL A 127 4.59 6.56 -4.49
CA VAL A 127 3.26 6.12 -4.09
C VAL A 127 2.27 6.31 -5.24
N GLU A 128 1.19 5.53 -5.23
CA GLU A 128 0.10 5.62 -6.18
C GLU A 128 -1.04 6.48 -5.62
N LEU A 129 -1.47 7.47 -6.40
CA LEU A 129 -2.62 8.32 -6.13
C LEU A 129 -3.88 7.68 -6.72
N TYR A 130 -4.74 7.14 -5.86
CA TYR A 130 -5.98 6.49 -6.27
C TYR A 130 -7.18 7.40 -6.02
N PHE A 131 -7.79 7.89 -7.10
CA PHE A 131 -9.06 8.60 -7.04
C PHE A 131 -10.21 7.62 -7.26
N ASP A 132 -11.22 7.65 -6.40
CA ASP A 132 -12.43 6.83 -6.59
C ASP A 132 -13.15 7.19 -7.91
N VAL A 133 -12.99 8.43 -8.39
CA VAL A 133 -13.31 8.87 -9.76
C VAL A 133 -12.17 9.74 -10.28
N GLN A 134 -11.52 9.33 -11.37
CA GLN A 134 -10.35 10.02 -11.93
C GLN A 134 -10.67 11.47 -12.35
N PRO A 135 -9.88 12.47 -11.93
CA PRO A 135 -9.98 13.84 -12.44
C PRO A 135 -9.45 13.96 -13.86
N GLN A 136 -9.86 15.01 -14.57
CA GLN A 136 -9.30 15.32 -15.90
C GLN A 136 -7.87 15.85 -15.78
N GLN A 137 -7.59 16.60 -14.72
CA GLN A 137 -6.26 17.10 -14.43
C GLN A 137 -6.05 17.27 -12.93
N PHE A 138 -4.80 17.19 -12.51
CA PHE A 138 -4.40 17.57 -11.17
C PHE A 138 -2.95 18.06 -11.14
N THR A 139 -2.62 18.81 -10.10
CA THR A 139 -1.25 19.24 -9.80
C THR A 139 -0.88 18.83 -8.40
N VAL A 140 0.41 18.59 -8.16
CA VAL A 140 0.93 18.23 -6.84
C VAL A 140 1.99 19.23 -6.39
N ARG A 141 1.84 19.69 -5.15
CA ARG A 141 2.77 20.57 -4.45
C ARG A 141 3.23 19.86 -3.18
N CYS A 142 4.42 20.20 -2.71
CA CYS A 142 4.93 19.62 -1.47
C CYS A 142 5.72 20.63 -0.63
N TRP A 143 5.74 20.39 0.68
CA TRP A 143 6.54 21.12 1.66
C TRP A 143 7.18 20.13 2.62
N SER A 144 8.37 20.45 3.09
CA SER A 144 8.96 19.69 4.21
C SER A 144 8.13 19.93 5.48
N ASP A 145 8.02 18.90 6.30
CA ASP A 145 7.46 18.96 7.65
C ASP A 145 8.16 19.97 8.58
N ALA A 146 9.41 20.34 8.30
CA ALA A 146 10.06 21.47 8.97
C ALA A 146 9.32 22.80 8.77
N CYS A 147 8.38 22.87 7.83
CA CYS A 147 7.61 24.05 7.47
C CYS A 147 6.21 24.14 8.10
N TRP A 148 5.85 23.25 9.05
CA TRP A 148 4.60 23.38 9.79
C TRP A 148 4.42 24.79 10.36
N GLY A 149 3.23 25.38 10.15
CA GLY A 149 2.88 26.74 10.55
C GLY A 149 3.48 27.87 9.70
N MET A 150 4.32 27.57 8.70
CA MET A 150 4.99 28.57 7.86
C MET A 150 4.32 28.70 6.47
N MET A 151 3.14 29.31 6.42
CA MET A 151 2.33 29.45 5.18
C MET A 151 2.99 30.24 4.04
N ASP A 152 3.92 31.14 4.35
CA ASP A 152 4.66 31.91 3.33
C ASP A 152 5.80 31.10 2.67
N THR A 153 5.97 29.83 3.06
CA THR A 153 6.98 28.95 2.50
C THR A 153 6.66 28.66 1.04
N LEU A 154 7.64 28.93 0.17
CA LEU A 154 7.55 28.57 -1.24
C LEU A 154 7.33 27.06 -1.38
N GLU A 155 6.26 26.67 -2.06
CA GLU A 155 5.98 25.28 -2.39
C GLU A 155 7.12 24.67 -3.21
N GLY A 156 7.46 23.42 -2.87
CA GLY A 156 8.31 22.59 -3.71
C GLY A 156 7.49 21.95 -4.83
N ALA A 157 8.05 21.91 -6.04
CA ALA A 157 7.50 21.10 -7.12
C ALA A 157 7.65 19.62 -6.77
N ALA A 158 6.53 18.91 -6.58
CA ALA A 158 6.55 17.46 -6.57
C ALA A 158 6.79 16.94 -8.00
N GLN A 159 7.31 15.72 -8.15
CA GLN A 159 7.44 15.06 -9.45
C GLN A 159 6.45 13.90 -9.47
N TRP A 160 5.67 13.79 -10.55
CA TRP A 160 4.71 12.71 -10.73
C TRP A 160 4.54 12.40 -12.21
N GLU A 161 4.21 11.15 -12.51
CA GLU A 161 3.86 10.69 -13.85
C GLU A 161 2.58 9.86 -13.77
N GLY A 162 1.56 10.24 -14.54
CA GLY A 162 0.23 9.62 -14.41
C GLY A 162 -0.31 9.81 -13.00
N ASN A 163 -0.54 8.70 -12.29
CA ASN A 163 -0.99 8.68 -10.89
C ASN A 163 0.14 8.33 -9.91
N THR A 164 1.37 8.12 -10.38
CA THR A 164 2.52 7.77 -9.56
C THR A 164 3.24 9.04 -9.11
N LEU A 165 3.35 9.25 -7.80
CA LEU A 165 4.02 10.39 -7.17
C LEU A 165 5.38 9.98 -6.61
N GLU A 166 6.44 10.72 -6.94
CA GLU A 166 7.76 10.55 -6.34
C GLU A 166 7.84 11.19 -4.95
N LEU A 167 8.26 10.39 -3.96
CA LEU A 167 8.44 10.82 -2.59
C LEU A 167 9.86 11.32 -2.35
N ARG A 168 9.95 12.45 -1.64
CA ARG A 168 11.22 12.95 -1.11
C ARG A 168 11.56 12.24 0.20
N GLU A 169 12.85 12.04 0.46
CA GLU A 169 13.35 11.47 1.72
C GLU A 169 13.01 12.38 2.92
N GLY A 170 12.52 11.79 4.01
CA GLY A 170 12.06 12.51 5.19
C GLY A 170 10.55 12.81 5.20
N GLY A 171 10.13 13.71 6.09
CA GLY A 171 8.73 14.10 6.24
C GLY A 171 8.31 15.20 5.27
N PHE A 172 7.27 14.94 4.47
CA PHE A 172 6.72 15.91 3.52
C PHE A 172 5.19 15.93 3.53
N ILE A 173 4.64 17.13 3.55
CA ILE A 173 3.23 17.42 3.30
C ILE A 173 3.05 17.55 1.80
N TYR A 174 2.07 16.85 1.24
CA TYR A 174 1.69 16.96 -0.16
C TYR A 174 0.29 17.56 -0.25
N GLU A 175 0.10 18.49 -1.18
CA GLU A 175 -1.21 18.96 -1.58
C GLU A 175 -1.45 18.59 -3.05
N VAL A 176 -2.61 17.98 -3.30
CA VAL A 176 -3.09 17.65 -4.64
C VAL A 176 -4.29 18.52 -4.95
N ILE A 177 -4.17 19.35 -5.98
CA ILE A 177 -5.29 20.16 -6.49
C ILE A 177 -5.80 19.46 -7.73
N ALA A 178 -6.98 18.85 -7.64
CA ALA A 178 -7.58 18.06 -8.70
C ALA A 178 -8.86 18.72 -9.24
N GLU A 179 -9.08 18.56 -10.53
CA GLU A 179 -10.18 19.18 -11.27
C GLU A 179 -11.00 18.15 -12.04
N TRP A 180 -12.31 18.16 -11.78
CA TRP A 180 -13.30 17.41 -12.53
C TRP A 180 -14.07 18.37 -13.43
N THR A 181 -13.66 18.42 -14.70
CA THR A 181 -14.21 19.32 -15.71
C THR A 181 -14.68 18.52 -16.93
N GLY A 182 -15.82 18.89 -17.48
CA GLY A 182 -16.37 18.24 -18.66
C GLY A 182 -17.85 18.56 -18.85
N GLU A 183 -18.25 18.78 -20.10
CA GLU A 183 -19.64 19.12 -20.46
C GLU A 183 -20.62 17.98 -20.16
N ASP A 184 -20.14 16.72 -20.22
CA ASP A 184 -20.92 15.51 -19.93
C ASP A 184 -20.95 15.16 -18.43
N LEU A 185 -20.25 15.91 -17.59
CA LEU A 185 -20.23 15.64 -16.15
C LEU A 185 -21.49 16.21 -15.50
N THR A 186 -22.16 15.36 -14.75
CA THR A 186 -23.35 15.73 -13.99
C THR A 186 -22.99 16.34 -12.64
N SER A 187 -21.71 16.35 -12.31
CA SER A 187 -21.10 17.07 -11.20
C SER A 187 -19.61 17.28 -11.48
N GLY A 188 -19.03 18.36 -11.00
CA GLY A 188 -17.63 18.69 -11.23
C GLY A 188 -17.20 19.89 -10.42
N GLY A 189 -15.91 20.16 -10.43
CA GLY A 189 -15.33 21.19 -9.59
C GLY A 189 -13.84 20.99 -9.33
N THR A 190 -13.31 21.82 -8.42
CA THR A 190 -11.90 21.79 -8.01
C THR A 190 -11.83 21.45 -6.53
N VAL A 191 -10.90 20.55 -6.17
CA VAL A 191 -10.76 20.05 -4.81
C VAL A 191 -9.28 20.02 -4.45
N SER A 192 -8.93 20.58 -3.30
CA SER A 192 -7.63 20.41 -2.65
C SER A 192 -7.69 19.20 -1.72
N TYR A 193 -6.68 18.33 -1.81
CA TYR A 193 -6.45 17.22 -0.88
C TYR A 193 -5.08 17.38 -0.25
N ALA A 194 -4.94 17.10 1.05
CA ALA A 194 -3.67 17.13 1.75
C ALA A 194 -3.38 15.79 2.43
N PHE A 195 -2.12 15.36 2.38
CA PHE A 195 -1.66 14.18 3.10
C PHE A 195 -0.19 14.34 3.53
N TYR A 196 0.22 13.59 4.55
CA TYR A 196 1.56 13.65 5.13
C TYR A 196 2.24 12.28 5.00
N VAL A 197 3.40 12.26 4.34
CA VAL A 197 4.22 11.05 4.19
C VAL A 197 5.57 11.27 4.82
N VAL A 198 6.00 10.30 5.61
CA VAL A 198 7.37 10.17 6.07
C VAL A 198 8.02 9.07 5.25
N ARG A 199 8.85 9.46 4.29
CA ARG A 199 9.69 8.50 3.59
C ARG A 199 10.90 8.19 4.46
N ASP A 200 10.86 7.06 5.12
CA ASP A 200 11.93 6.60 5.97
C ASP A 200 12.69 5.47 5.28
N LEU A 201 13.93 5.75 4.90
CA LEU A 201 14.86 4.75 4.35
C LEU A 201 15.46 3.87 5.47
N HIS A 202 14.85 3.84 6.66
CA HIS A 202 15.32 3.07 7.81
C HIS A 202 15.60 1.61 7.43
N LEU A 203 16.89 1.28 7.32
CA LEU A 203 17.35 -0.07 7.08
C LEU A 203 17.66 -0.71 8.41
N HIS A 204 17.02 -1.85 8.66
CA HIS A 204 17.45 -2.71 9.74
C HIS A 204 18.60 -3.61 9.31
N MET A 205 19.59 -3.74 10.19
CA MET A 205 20.66 -4.71 10.05
C MET A 205 20.60 -5.68 11.21
N SER A 206 20.74 -6.97 10.94
CA SER A 206 20.85 -7.97 12.00
C SER A 206 22.03 -7.66 12.91
N ALA A 207 21.85 -7.83 14.21
CA ALA A 207 22.93 -7.72 15.17
C ALA A 207 24.02 -8.78 14.88
N LEU A 208 25.29 -8.39 15.01
CA LEU A 208 26.42 -9.33 14.86
C LEU A 208 26.55 -10.28 16.05
N ARG A 209 26.07 -9.87 17.22
CA ARG A 209 26.07 -10.64 18.47
C ARG A 209 24.78 -10.35 19.24
N PRO A 210 24.30 -11.27 20.08
CA PRO A 210 23.12 -11.01 20.90
C PRO A 210 23.35 -9.79 21.79
N GLU A 211 22.54 -8.75 21.60
CA GLU A 211 22.47 -7.62 22.52
C GLU A 211 21.58 -8.04 23.68
N THR A 212 22.16 -8.68 24.70
CA THR A 212 21.44 -9.15 25.88
C THR A 212 21.73 -8.28 27.09
N VAL A 213 20.74 -8.14 27.98
CA VAL A 213 20.91 -7.45 29.28
C VAL A 213 22.02 -8.09 30.13
N GLU A 214 22.64 -7.31 31.03
CA GLU A 214 23.77 -7.77 31.86
C GLU A 214 23.40 -8.95 32.78
N ASP A 215 22.19 -8.92 33.33
CA ASP A 215 21.66 -9.95 34.24
C ASP A 215 20.44 -10.65 33.61
N PRO A 216 20.64 -11.63 32.72
CA PRO A 216 19.54 -12.27 32.01
C PRO A 216 18.67 -13.12 32.95
N VAL A 217 17.36 -12.97 32.78
CA VAL A 217 16.34 -13.80 33.43
C VAL A 217 16.47 -15.23 32.92
N SER A 218 16.55 -16.17 33.86
CA SER A 218 16.63 -17.61 33.60
C SER A 218 15.71 -18.41 34.53
N GLY A 219 15.51 -19.69 34.24
CA GLY A 219 14.72 -20.58 35.10
C GLY A 219 13.23 -20.68 34.72
N PHE A 220 12.87 -20.34 33.48
CA PHE A 220 11.52 -20.56 32.97
C PHE A 220 11.15 -22.05 33.03
N CYS A 221 9.94 -22.33 33.51
CA CYS A 221 9.41 -23.68 33.65
C CYS A 221 8.72 -24.14 32.36
N GLY A 222 8.66 -25.44 32.10
CA GLY A 222 8.07 -25.98 30.88
C GLY A 222 6.56 -25.72 30.71
N ASN A 223 5.89 -25.19 31.73
CA ASN A 223 4.50 -24.73 31.67
C ASN A 223 4.37 -23.23 31.36
N THR A 224 5.48 -22.52 31.10
CA THR A 224 5.41 -21.15 30.58
C THR A 224 4.58 -21.15 29.30
N MET A 225 3.65 -20.21 29.22
CA MET A 225 2.73 -20.06 28.12
C MET A 225 3.15 -18.86 27.28
N THR A 226 3.14 -19.04 25.96
CA THR A 226 3.36 -17.96 25.00
C THR A 226 2.26 -17.98 23.96
N THR A 227 1.75 -16.81 23.62
CA THR A 227 0.75 -16.64 22.55
C THR A 227 1.34 -15.81 21.43
N VAL A 228 1.38 -16.35 20.23
CA VAL A 228 1.74 -15.61 19.01
C VAL A 228 0.46 -15.19 18.30
N HIS A 229 0.32 -13.91 17.99
CA HIS A 229 -0.73 -13.38 17.14
C HIS A 229 -0.15 -13.05 15.76
N LEU A 230 -0.53 -13.85 14.76
CA LEU A 230 -0.05 -13.79 13.38
C LEU A 230 -1.25 -13.88 12.43
N ASP A 231 -1.33 -12.98 11.45
CA ASP A 231 -2.40 -12.94 10.44
C ASP A 231 -3.83 -12.96 11.02
N GLY A 232 -4.03 -12.33 12.18
CA GLY A 232 -5.32 -12.27 12.86
C GLY A 232 -5.69 -13.54 13.65
N GLN A 233 -4.79 -14.52 13.73
CA GLN A 233 -4.99 -15.77 14.46
C GLN A 233 -4.02 -15.89 15.65
N ASP A 234 -4.52 -16.46 16.75
CA ASP A 234 -3.75 -16.72 17.97
C ASP A 234 -3.25 -18.17 18.03
N TYR A 235 -1.96 -18.33 18.31
CA TYR A 235 -1.26 -19.61 18.50
C TYR A 235 -0.68 -19.65 19.90
N ALA A 236 -1.36 -20.32 20.82
CA ALA A 236 -0.92 -20.49 22.21
C ALA A 236 -0.22 -21.83 22.40
N PHE A 237 0.98 -21.81 22.99
CA PHE A 237 1.79 -23.01 23.20
C PHE A 237 2.65 -22.89 24.48
N ALA A 238 3.06 -24.05 24.97
CA ALA A 238 3.91 -24.21 26.15
C ALA A 238 5.09 -25.14 25.84
N GLY A 239 5.93 -25.42 26.83
CA GLY A 239 7.06 -26.34 26.68
C GLY A 239 8.34 -25.65 26.24
N SER A 240 9.25 -26.42 25.64
CA SER A 240 10.60 -25.95 25.30
C SER A 240 10.61 -24.77 24.33
N ASP A 241 9.67 -24.74 23.39
CA ASP A 241 9.59 -23.68 22.39
C ASP A 241 9.08 -22.37 23.01
N SER A 242 8.08 -22.43 23.89
CA SER A 242 7.63 -21.25 24.65
C SER A 242 8.73 -20.71 25.56
N VAL A 243 9.45 -21.60 26.27
CA VAL A 243 10.60 -21.24 27.09
C VAL A 243 11.69 -20.59 26.24
N SER A 244 12.01 -21.16 25.07
CA SER A 244 13.03 -20.63 24.18
C SER A 244 12.68 -19.24 23.65
N LEU A 245 11.43 -19.06 23.18
CA LEU A 245 10.97 -17.78 22.66
C LEU A 245 10.95 -16.72 23.76
N THR A 246 10.38 -17.04 24.93
CA THR A 246 10.35 -16.14 26.08
C THR A 246 11.76 -15.75 26.51
N ALA A 247 12.68 -16.70 26.60
CA ALA A 247 14.07 -16.45 26.98
C ALA A 247 14.82 -15.56 25.98
N ILE A 248 14.51 -15.63 24.68
CA ILE A 248 15.06 -14.69 23.70
C ILE A 248 14.48 -13.30 23.95
N LEU A 249 13.15 -13.15 23.95
CA LEU A 249 12.49 -11.84 23.97
C LEU A 249 12.76 -11.04 25.25
N ILE A 250 12.70 -11.69 26.41
CA ILE A 250 12.83 -10.99 27.71
C ILE A 250 14.26 -10.52 28.01
N ASN A 251 15.25 -11.15 27.38
CA ASN A 251 16.66 -10.90 27.67
C ASN A 251 17.34 -9.97 26.67
N LEU A 252 16.63 -9.52 25.64
CA LEU A 252 17.15 -8.51 24.71
C LEU A 252 17.37 -7.18 25.43
N GLN A 253 18.45 -6.50 25.07
CA GLN A 253 18.77 -5.16 25.55
C GLN A 253 17.99 -4.13 24.74
N TYR A 254 16.77 -3.83 25.18
CA TYR A 254 15.93 -2.83 24.53
C TYR A 254 16.48 -1.41 24.75
N ASP A 255 16.56 -0.64 23.66
CA ASP A 255 16.93 0.78 23.69
C ASP A 255 15.69 1.64 23.36
N PRO A 256 15.23 2.51 24.28
CA PRO A 256 14.08 3.38 24.03
C PRO A 256 14.36 4.42 22.93
N ASN A 257 15.63 4.67 22.59
CA ASN A 257 16.01 5.61 21.52
C ASN A 257 16.08 4.96 20.14
N LYS A 258 15.99 3.61 20.05
CA LYS A 258 15.99 2.87 18.78
C LYS A 258 14.58 2.62 18.22
N ILE A 259 13.52 3.06 18.89
CA ILE A 259 12.14 2.82 18.43
C ILE A 259 11.94 3.52 17.08
N CYS A 260 11.62 2.72 16.06
CA CYS A 260 11.28 3.19 14.71
C CYS A 260 9.78 3.01 14.43
N ASN A 261 9.30 3.56 13.32
CA ASN A 261 7.90 3.43 12.89
C ASN A 261 7.61 2.16 12.10
N CYS A 262 8.61 1.32 11.82
CA CYS A 262 8.41 0.06 11.11
C CYS A 262 7.42 -0.84 11.88
N MET A 263 6.57 -1.54 11.13
CA MET A 263 5.51 -2.36 11.71
C MET A 263 6.01 -3.78 12.02
N PRO A 264 5.66 -4.34 13.20
CA PRO A 264 5.88 -5.76 13.46
C PRO A 264 5.16 -6.66 12.46
N GLU A 265 5.76 -7.80 12.09
CA GLU A 265 5.12 -8.85 11.29
C GLU A 265 4.08 -9.62 12.12
N PHE A 266 4.35 -9.82 13.41
CA PHE A 266 3.46 -10.48 14.35
C PHE A 266 3.72 -9.96 15.76
N SER A 267 2.85 -10.34 16.69
CA SER A 267 3.08 -10.05 18.11
C SER A 267 3.13 -11.30 18.96
N VAL A 268 3.90 -11.23 20.04
CA VAL A 268 4.09 -12.31 21.00
C VAL A 268 3.71 -11.79 22.38
N SER A 269 2.78 -12.47 23.05
CA SER A 269 2.43 -12.22 24.43
C SER A 269 3.05 -13.30 25.30
N THR A 270 3.89 -12.90 26.26
CA THR A 270 4.50 -13.80 27.24
C THR A 270 3.67 -13.88 28.52
N GLU A 271 3.96 -14.88 29.36
CA GLU A 271 3.21 -15.16 30.60
C GLU A 271 3.21 -14.00 31.61
N ASP A 272 4.25 -13.16 31.60
CA ASP A 272 4.37 -11.95 32.42
C ASP A 272 3.42 -10.81 31.97
N GLY A 273 2.71 -10.99 30.87
CA GLY A 273 1.80 -9.99 30.28
C GLY A 273 2.50 -9.01 29.34
N THR A 274 3.81 -9.13 29.13
CA THR A 274 4.55 -8.30 28.19
C THR A 274 4.19 -8.68 26.76
N LYS A 275 3.93 -7.67 25.93
CA LYS A 275 3.65 -7.85 24.51
C LYS A 275 4.83 -7.34 23.68
N TYR A 276 5.34 -8.21 22.83
CA TYR A 276 6.41 -7.92 21.89
C TYR A 276 5.87 -7.84 20.48
N GLY A 277 6.24 -6.82 19.72
CA GLY A 277 6.14 -6.80 18.27
C GLY A 277 7.44 -7.33 17.67
N VAL A 278 7.36 -8.35 16.81
CA VAL A 278 8.52 -8.98 16.19
C VAL A 278 8.45 -8.80 14.69
N ASN A 279 9.57 -8.44 14.07
CA ASN A 279 9.74 -8.42 12.63
C ASN A 279 11.01 -9.20 12.27
N LEU A 280 10.85 -10.38 11.65
CA LEU A 280 11.97 -11.25 11.33
C LEU A 280 12.66 -10.85 10.02
N SER A 281 11.93 -10.25 9.06
CA SER A 281 12.52 -9.72 7.83
C SER A 281 13.42 -8.52 8.10
N GLU A 282 12.99 -7.67 9.02
CA GLU A 282 13.71 -6.48 9.47
C GLU A 282 14.48 -6.72 10.77
N CYS A 283 14.67 -7.97 11.19
CA CYS A 283 15.61 -8.33 12.25
C CYS A 283 15.43 -7.55 13.57
N TYR A 284 14.22 -7.25 14.04
CA TYR A 284 14.03 -6.51 15.30
C TYR A 284 12.88 -7.04 16.16
N VAL A 285 12.93 -6.68 17.45
CA VAL A 285 11.85 -6.85 18.43
C VAL A 285 11.60 -5.53 19.13
N ARG A 286 10.32 -5.22 19.39
CA ARG A 286 9.87 -4.02 20.10
C ARG A 286 8.95 -4.38 21.25
N CYS A 287 9.10 -3.70 22.39
CA CYS A 287 8.16 -3.71 23.51
C CYS A 287 8.07 -2.31 24.11
N ASP A 288 7.41 -2.18 25.26
CA ASP A 288 7.26 -0.89 25.96
C ASP A 288 8.61 -0.30 26.43
N ASP A 289 9.64 -1.14 26.62
CA ASP A 289 10.98 -0.71 27.05
C ASP A 289 11.86 -0.19 25.89
N GLY A 290 11.47 -0.42 24.64
CA GLY A 290 12.22 0.03 23.47
C GLY A 290 12.27 -0.98 22.34
N GLN A 291 13.33 -0.87 21.51
CA GLN A 291 13.59 -1.77 20.40
C GLN A 291 14.97 -2.39 20.52
N ALA A 292 15.09 -3.66 20.11
CA ALA A 292 16.34 -4.41 20.09
C ALA A 292 16.51 -5.12 18.74
N ASP A 293 17.75 -5.20 18.27
CA ASP A 293 18.11 -5.87 17.03
C ASP A 293 18.31 -7.37 17.28
N LEU A 294 17.81 -8.20 16.37
CA LEU A 294 17.98 -9.65 16.39
C LEU A 294 19.22 -10.06 15.59
N THR A 295 19.91 -11.07 16.11
CA THR A 295 20.92 -11.81 15.34
C THR A 295 20.27 -12.79 14.36
N VAL A 296 21.01 -13.18 13.32
CA VAL A 296 20.57 -14.23 12.38
C VAL A 296 20.23 -15.54 13.09
N GLU A 297 20.97 -15.90 14.14
CA GLU A 297 20.72 -17.11 14.93
C GLU A 297 19.40 -17.03 15.70
N GLN A 298 19.11 -15.89 16.33
CA GLN A 298 17.83 -15.66 17.02
C GLN A 298 16.66 -15.68 16.02
N ILE A 299 16.82 -15.06 14.85
CA ILE A 299 15.79 -15.07 13.79
C ILE A 299 15.48 -16.51 13.35
N HIS A 300 16.52 -17.31 13.06
CA HIS A 300 16.34 -18.71 12.69
C HIS A 300 15.65 -19.50 13.80
N ARG A 301 16.03 -19.29 15.05
CA ARG A 301 15.40 -19.98 16.18
C ARG A 301 13.93 -19.60 16.36
N ILE A 302 13.60 -18.32 16.22
CA ILE A 302 12.20 -17.86 16.30
C ILE A 302 11.39 -18.44 15.14
N ARG A 303 11.94 -18.42 13.91
CA ARG A 303 11.27 -19.01 12.73
C ARG A 303 10.97 -20.48 12.92
N GLU A 304 11.94 -21.27 13.39
CA GLU A 304 11.75 -22.69 13.69
C GLU A 304 10.64 -22.91 14.72
N ILE A 305 10.59 -22.07 15.77
CA ILE A 305 9.52 -22.13 16.77
C ILE A 305 8.17 -21.88 16.12
N LEU A 306 8.03 -20.85 15.29
CA LEU A 306 6.76 -20.52 14.61
C LEU A 306 6.31 -21.67 13.70
N GLU A 307 7.22 -22.24 12.90
CA GLU A 307 6.93 -23.37 12.01
C GLU A 307 6.45 -24.63 12.77
N ASN A 308 6.81 -24.78 14.05
CA ASN A 308 6.33 -25.88 14.88
C ASN A 308 4.90 -25.65 15.41
N GLN A 309 4.41 -24.41 15.44
CA GLN A 309 3.11 -24.04 16.02
C GLN A 309 2.02 -23.73 14.97
N THR A 310 2.41 -23.34 13.76
CA THR A 310 1.52 -23.01 12.63
C THR A 310 1.40 -24.16 11.65
#